data_AF-A0A3B5KZQ3-F1
#
_entry.id   AF-A0A3B5KZQ3-F1
#
_cell.length_a   1.000
_cell.length_b   1.000
_cell.length_c   1.000
_cell.angle_alpha   90.00
_cell.angle_beta   90.00
_cell.angle_gamma   90.00
#
_symmetry.space_group_name_H-M   'P 1'
#
loop_
_entity.id
_entity.type
_entity.pdbx_description
1 polymer ?
#
loop_
_entity_poly.entity_id
_entity_poly.type
_entity_poly.pdbx_seq_one_letter_code
_entity_poly.pdbx_strand_id
1 'polypeptide(L)'
;SFTHTLMVAILPALFSAEEQRLELSLNGKWRLSNSNGSLLLPAEVPGCVHSALRRQQYIQDPYFRFNDVSYRWIALDNWTYTTTFTAFKQKALLIFDGVDTVASISLNGIVLGKTDNMFRRYDFSVRDLLKDGENVLEVAFLSPVLYAAERRRAHSSYAVPPECPPDVQKGECHVNFIRK
;
A
#
# COMPACT_ATOMS: atom_id res chain seq x y z
N SER A 1 9.95 8.03 1.79
CA SER A 1 10.82 8.89 0.96
C SER A 1 11.95 8.00 0.46
N PHE A 2 12.26 7.98 -0.84
CA PHE A 2 13.24 7.05 -1.42
C PHE A 2 14.25 7.80 -2.30
N THR A 3 15.51 7.41 -2.15
CA THR A 3 16.64 7.66 -3.05
C THR A 3 17.29 6.30 -3.33
N HIS A 4 18.09 6.15 -4.40
CA HIS A 4 19.42 5.50 -4.44
C HIS A 4 19.91 5.18 -5.88
N THR A 5 21.24 5.03 -5.99
CA THR A 5 22.12 4.66 -7.13
C THR A 5 23.03 3.49 -6.69
N LEU A 6 23.34 2.45 -7.53
CA LEU A 6 24.60 1.63 -7.48
C LEU A 6 24.81 0.63 -8.66
N MET A 7 26.09 0.23 -8.89
CA MET A 7 26.79 -0.43 -10.05
C MET A 7 27.26 -1.92 -9.86
N VAL A 8 27.89 -2.48 -10.93
CA VAL A 8 29.06 -3.44 -11.04
C VAL A 8 28.70 -4.85 -11.60
N ALA A 9 29.50 -5.67 -12.34
CA ALA A 9 30.50 -5.62 -13.44
C ALA A 9 30.77 -7.10 -13.89
N ILE A 10 31.22 -7.37 -15.13
CA ILE A 10 31.29 -8.73 -15.77
C ILE A 10 32.73 -9.10 -16.20
N LEU A 11 33.07 -10.40 -16.22
CA LEU A 11 34.20 -11.00 -16.98
C LEU A 11 33.79 -12.36 -17.61
N PRO A 12 34.41 -12.81 -18.73
CA PRO A 12 33.68 -12.93 -20.00
C PRO A 12 33.90 -14.27 -20.75
N ALA A 13 33.04 -14.54 -21.75
CA ALA A 13 33.46 -15.01 -23.07
C ALA A 13 32.33 -14.81 -24.11
N LEU A 14 32.35 -13.61 -24.73
CA LEU A 14 32.01 -13.30 -26.13
C LEU A 14 30.62 -13.69 -26.67
N PHE A 15 29.60 -13.00 -26.13
CA PHE A 15 28.51 -12.25 -26.81
C PHE A 15 27.42 -12.08 -25.76
N SER A 16 27.60 -11.09 -24.88
CA SER A 16 26.61 -10.75 -23.87
C SER A 16 25.45 -10.05 -24.58
N ALA A 17 24.38 -10.79 -24.84
CA ALA A 17 23.08 -10.17 -25.04
C ALA A 17 22.77 -9.41 -23.74
N GLU A 18 22.95 -8.10 -23.77
CA GLU A 18 22.57 -7.23 -22.69
C GLU A 18 21.06 -7.35 -22.54
N GLU A 19 20.60 -8.11 -21.54
CA GLU A 19 19.19 -8.27 -21.23
C GLU A 19 18.69 -6.90 -20.77
N GLN A 20 18.19 -6.09 -21.72
CA GLN A 20 17.70 -4.74 -21.47
C GLN A 20 16.53 -4.83 -20.49
N ARG A 21 16.82 -4.58 -19.21
CA ARG A 21 15.83 -4.52 -18.15
C ARG A 21 15.05 -3.22 -18.29
N LEU A 22 13.84 -3.33 -18.84
CA LEU A 22 12.92 -2.21 -18.95
C LEU A 22 12.22 -1.99 -17.61
N GLU A 23 12.37 -0.81 -17.02
CA GLU A 23 11.72 -0.43 -15.77
C GLU A 23 10.63 0.60 -16.04
N LEU A 24 9.41 0.31 -15.58
CA LEU A 24 8.28 1.22 -15.63
C LEU A 24 7.88 1.56 -14.20
N SER A 25 8.09 2.81 -13.79
CA SER A 25 7.58 3.29 -12.51
C SER A 25 6.08 3.52 -12.61
N LEU A 26 5.33 2.97 -11.65
CA LEU A 26 3.90 3.25 -11.46
C LEU A 26 3.66 4.35 -10.42
N ASN A 27 4.70 5.13 -10.07
CA ASN A 27 4.54 6.32 -9.24
C ASN A 27 3.77 7.41 -10.00
N GLY A 28 3.10 8.29 -9.26
CA GLY A 28 2.35 9.41 -9.80
C GLY A 28 0.87 9.32 -9.45
N LYS A 29 0.01 9.50 -10.45
CA LYS A 29 -1.43 9.69 -10.27
C LYS A 29 -2.17 8.38 -10.15
N TRP A 30 -2.91 8.23 -9.07
CA TRP A 30 -3.79 7.11 -8.76
C TRP A 30 -5.18 7.64 -8.43
N ARG A 31 -6.14 6.74 -8.35
CA ARG A 31 -7.47 7.01 -7.78
C ARG A 31 -7.56 6.36 -6.41
N LEU A 32 -8.23 7.02 -5.50
CA LEU A 32 -8.50 6.55 -4.15
C LEU A 32 -10.01 6.49 -3.94
N SER A 33 -10.48 5.36 -3.41
CA SER A 33 -11.86 5.21 -2.97
C SER A 33 -11.94 4.64 -1.56
N ASN A 34 -13.02 4.96 -0.85
CA ASN A 34 -13.32 4.40 0.46
C ASN A 34 -14.25 3.18 0.36
N SER A 35 -14.50 2.47 1.46
CA SER A 35 -15.16 1.16 1.45
C SER A 35 -16.56 1.14 0.83
N ASN A 36 -17.34 2.20 1.03
CA ASN A 36 -18.70 2.32 0.50
C ASN A 36 -18.77 3.08 -0.84
N GLY A 37 -17.63 3.50 -1.38
CA GLY A 37 -17.52 4.21 -2.66
C GLY A 37 -18.05 5.65 -2.67
N SER A 38 -18.45 6.22 -1.53
CA SER A 38 -18.93 7.61 -1.44
C SER A 38 -17.83 8.65 -1.67
N LEU A 39 -16.57 8.28 -1.39
CA LEU A 39 -15.39 9.06 -1.72
C LEU A 39 -14.66 8.40 -2.88
N LEU A 40 -14.42 9.19 -3.93
CA LEU A 40 -13.66 8.77 -5.10
C LEU A 40 -12.87 9.98 -5.62
N LEU A 41 -11.57 10.01 -5.34
CA LEU A 41 -10.74 11.20 -5.55
C LEU A 41 -9.33 10.88 -6.08
N PRO A 42 -8.62 11.85 -6.69
CA PRO A 42 -7.23 11.65 -7.11
C PRO A 42 -6.28 11.53 -5.91
N ALA A 43 -5.35 10.57 -6.00
CA ALA A 43 -4.28 10.39 -5.02
C ALA A 43 -2.92 10.30 -5.70
N GLU A 44 -1.86 10.53 -4.91
CA GLU A 44 -0.47 10.41 -5.36
C GLU A 44 0.17 9.18 -4.72
N VAL A 45 0.99 8.47 -5.50
CA VAL A 45 1.86 7.39 -5.03
C VAL A 45 3.31 7.76 -5.37
N PRO A 46 4.24 7.76 -4.40
CA PRO A 46 4.04 7.45 -2.98
C PRO A 46 3.21 8.52 -2.25
N GLY A 47 2.37 8.09 -1.30
CA GLY A 47 1.50 8.97 -0.53
C GLY A 47 0.64 8.19 0.48
N CYS A 48 -0.24 8.89 1.20
CA CYS A 48 -1.19 8.28 2.13
C CYS A 48 -2.59 8.90 2.01
N VAL A 49 -3.60 8.19 2.50
CA VAL A 49 -5.02 8.60 2.45
C VAL A 49 -5.24 10.00 3.01
N HIS A 50 -4.68 10.32 4.19
CA HIS A 50 -4.81 11.63 4.81
C HIS A 50 -4.28 12.75 3.91
N SER A 51 -3.12 12.54 3.29
CA SER A 51 -2.54 13.52 2.36
C SER A 51 -3.37 13.69 1.10
N ALA A 52 -3.97 12.61 0.58
CA ALA A 52 -4.88 12.65 -0.57
C ALA A 52 -6.15 13.47 -0.25
N LEU A 53 -6.81 13.16 0.86
CA LEU A 53 -8.01 13.88 1.31
C LEU A 53 -7.74 15.36 1.55
N ARG A 54 -6.61 15.70 2.20
CA ARG A 54 -6.22 17.09 2.46
C ARG A 54 -5.94 17.85 1.17
N ARG A 55 -5.21 17.25 0.21
CA ARG A 55 -4.90 17.87 -1.09
C ARG A 55 -6.17 18.17 -1.88
N GLN A 56 -7.17 17.31 -1.77
CA GLN A 56 -8.50 17.47 -2.40
C GLN A 56 -9.49 18.23 -1.50
N GLN A 57 -9.03 18.83 -0.40
CA GLN A 57 -9.80 19.68 0.51
C GLN A 57 -11.02 19.01 1.17
N TYR A 58 -11.07 17.68 1.22
CA TYR A 58 -12.10 16.93 1.97
C TYR A 58 -11.92 17.05 3.48
N ILE A 59 -10.68 17.27 3.92
CA ILE A 59 -10.33 17.49 5.32
C ILE A 59 -9.40 18.69 5.43
N GLN A 60 -9.46 19.34 6.59
CA GLN A 60 -8.46 20.35 6.98
C GLN A 60 -7.14 19.67 7.37
N ASP A 61 -6.17 20.48 7.79
CA ASP A 61 -4.92 19.96 8.33
C ASP A 61 -5.18 18.98 9.50
N PRO A 62 -4.75 17.71 9.41
CA PRO A 62 -4.92 16.72 10.49
C PRO A 62 -4.28 17.16 11.81
N TYR A 63 -3.27 18.03 11.78
CA TYR A 63 -2.59 18.54 12.98
C TYR A 63 -3.27 19.76 13.59
N PHE A 64 -4.31 20.29 12.96
CA PHE A 64 -5.04 21.43 13.50
C PHE A 64 -6.00 20.99 14.61
N ARG A 65 -5.78 21.50 15.82
CA ARG A 65 -6.65 21.33 16.99
C ARG A 65 -6.95 19.84 17.31
N PHE A 66 -8.20 19.41 17.17
CA PHE A 66 -8.70 18.09 17.56
C PHE A 66 -9.04 17.20 16.35
N ASN A 67 -8.38 17.47 15.23
CA ASN A 67 -8.60 16.74 13.98
C ASN A 67 -8.04 15.31 14.05
N ASP A 68 -7.11 15.02 14.96
CA ASP A 68 -6.69 13.67 15.33
C ASP A 68 -7.88 12.78 15.75
N VAL A 69 -8.80 13.34 16.54
CA VAL A 69 -10.03 12.65 16.97
C VAL A 69 -11.12 12.76 15.91
N SER A 70 -11.31 13.96 15.34
CA SER A 70 -12.40 14.22 14.39
C SER A 70 -12.26 13.42 13.09
N TYR A 71 -11.03 13.13 12.66
CA TYR A 71 -10.74 12.37 11.45
C TYR A 71 -10.38 10.90 11.70
N ARG A 72 -10.64 10.38 12.91
CA ARG A 72 -10.41 8.96 13.25
C ARG A 72 -11.12 7.99 12.31
N TRP A 73 -12.25 8.39 11.74
CA TRP A 73 -12.98 7.60 10.73
C TRP A 73 -12.10 7.21 9.53
N ILE A 74 -11.10 8.03 9.16
CA ILE A 74 -10.19 7.74 8.05
C ILE A 74 -9.38 6.47 8.34
N ALA A 75 -8.88 6.31 9.56
CA ALA A 75 -8.10 5.13 9.98
C ALA A 75 -8.97 3.89 10.22
N LEU A 76 -10.27 4.07 10.43
CA LEU A 76 -11.24 2.99 10.66
C LEU A 76 -11.91 2.49 9.38
N ASP A 77 -11.79 3.23 8.28
CA ASP A 77 -12.30 2.82 6.98
C ASP A 77 -11.28 1.98 6.20
N ASN A 78 -11.77 1.20 5.24
CA ASN A 78 -10.97 0.52 4.23
C ASN A 78 -10.84 1.41 3.00
N TRP A 79 -9.69 1.34 2.34
CA TRP A 79 -9.35 2.23 1.22
C TRP A 79 -8.79 1.44 0.06
N THR A 80 -9.17 1.81 -1.16
CA THR A 80 -8.65 1.18 -2.38
C THR A 80 -7.94 2.20 -3.24
N TYR A 81 -6.68 1.90 -3.56
CA TYR A 81 -5.89 2.62 -4.55
C TYR A 81 -5.98 1.89 -5.90
N THR A 82 -6.34 2.60 -6.96
CA THR A 82 -6.47 2.06 -8.32
C THR A 82 -5.68 2.90 -9.31
N THR A 83 -4.97 2.26 -10.23
CA THR A 83 -4.33 2.93 -11.37
C THR A 83 -4.42 2.07 -12.63
N THR A 84 -4.22 2.70 -13.79
CA THR A 84 -4.08 2.00 -15.06
C THR A 84 -2.71 2.28 -15.67
N PHE A 85 -2.18 1.30 -16.39
CA PHE A 85 -0.90 1.41 -17.08
C PHE A 85 -0.89 0.56 -18.34
N THR A 86 -0.13 1.00 -19.35
CA THR A 86 0.02 0.27 -20.60
C THR A 86 1.25 -0.64 -20.54
N ALA A 87 1.07 -1.91 -20.90
CA ALA A 87 2.16 -2.87 -20.98
C ALA A 87 1.92 -3.88 -22.12
N PHE A 88 2.94 -4.68 -22.41
CA PHE A 88 2.84 -5.83 -23.30
C PHE A 88 3.02 -7.12 -22.49
N LYS A 89 2.49 -8.21 -23.00
CA LYS A 89 2.59 -9.52 -22.36
C LYS A 89 4.02 -10.03 -22.46
N GLN A 90 4.75 -9.91 -21.36
CA GLN A 90 6.14 -10.34 -21.25
C GLN A 90 6.44 -10.87 -19.84
N LYS A 91 7.62 -11.48 -19.65
CA LYS A 91 8.11 -11.78 -18.31
C LYS A 91 8.31 -10.46 -17.56
N ALA A 92 7.58 -10.27 -16.47
CA ALA A 92 7.64 -9.06 -15.67
C ALA A 92 7.43 -9.38 -14.18
N LEU A 93 8.04 -8.55 -13.34
CA LEU A 93 7.82 -8.50 -11.90
C LEU A 93 7.13 -7.18 -11.56
N LEU A 94 6.03 -7.25 -10.82
CA LEU A 94 5.44 -6.10 -10.15
C LEU A 94 6.05 -6.01 -8.76
N ILE A 95 6.70 -4.88 -8.47
CA ILE A 95 7.48 -4.67 -7.25
C ILE A 95 6.85 -3.54 -6.44
N PHE A 96 6.62 -3.80 -5.15
CA PHE A 96 6.25 -2.80 -4.17
C PHE A 96 7.34 -2.71 -3.12
N ASP A 97 8.10 -1.62 -3.09
CA ASP A 97 9.16 -1.42 -2.09
C ASP A 97 8.62 -1.18 -0.68
N GLY A 98 7.36 -0.75 -0.56
CA GLY A 98 6.67 -0.61 0.73
C GLY A 98 5.17 -0.46 0.54
N VAL A 99 4.41 -1.19 1.36
CA VAL A 99 2.94 -1.16 1.41
C VAL A 99 2.54 -1.03 2.87
N ASP A 100 1.95 0.10 3.26
CA ASP A 100 1.53 0.37 4.64
C ASP A 100 0.01 0.18 4.79
N THR A 101 -0.47 -0.94 5.32
CA THR A 101 0.28 -2.14 5.75
C THR A 101 -0.40 -3.39 5.24
N VAL A 102 -1.66 -3.58 5.66
CA VAL A 102 -2.44 -4.76 5.33
C VAL A 102 -3.25 -4.50 4.08
N ALA A 103 -2.93 -5.18 2.99
CA ALA A 103 -3.61 -4.99 1.72
C ALA A 103 -3.77 -6.29 0.93
N SER A 104 -4.74 -6.29 0.02
CA SER A 104 -4.85 -7.25 -1.08
C SER A 104 -4.49 -6.54 -2.38
N ILE A 105 -3.60 -7.14 -3.17
CA ILE A 105 -3.13 -6.59 -4.44
C ILE A 105 -3.74 -7.42 -5.57
N SER A 106 -4.38 -6.76 -6.54
CA SER A 106 -4.97 -7.41 -7.71
C SER A 106 -4.55 -6.72 -9.01
N LEU A 107 -4.31 -7.54 -10.04
CA LEU A 107 -4.03 -7.08 -11.39
C LEU A 107 -5.13 -7.62 -12.31
N ASN A 108 -5.77 -6.73 -13.06
CA ASN A 108 -6.85 -7.08 -13.99
C ASN A 108 -7.99 -7.88 -13.34
N GLY A 109 -8.31 -7.57 -12.08
CA GLY A 109 -9.34 -8.25 -11.28
C GLY A 109 -8.90 -9.59 -10.65
N ILE A 110 -7.66 -10.03 -10.86
CA ILE A 110 -7.12 -11.27 -10.29
C ILE A 110 -6.17 -10.94 -9.14
N VAL A 111 -6.39 -11.53 -7.97
CA VAL A 111 -5.55 -11.32 -6.78
C VAL A 111 -4.16 -11.91 -6.99
N LEU A 112 -3.14 -11.07 -6.86
CA LEU A 112 -1.72 -11.44 -6.88
C LEU A 112 -1.25 -11.97 -5.52
N GLY A 113 -1.72 -11.34 -4.44
CA GLY A 113 -1.34 -11.70 -3.09
C GLY A 113 -1.78 -10.67 -2.07
N LYS A 114 -1.30 -10.85 -0.83
CA LYS A 114 -1.61 -10.00 0.31
C LYS A 114 -0.33 -9.49 0.97
N THR A 115 -0.43 -8.34 1.61
CA THR A 115 0.63 -7.72 2.43
C THR A 115 0.15 -7.59 3.86
N ASP A 116 1.08 -7.59 4.82
CA ASP A 116 0.79 -7.44 6.25
C ASP A 116 1.91 -6.74 7.05
N ASN A 117 2.92 -6.21 6.37
CA ASN A 117 4.11 -5.64 6.98
C ASN A 117 4.66 -4.47 6.14
N MET A 118 4.70 -3.28 6.73
CA MET A 118 5.11 -2.05 6.04
C MET A 118 6.61 -1.93 5.76
N PHE A 119 7.42 -2.76 6.41
CA PHE A 119 8.87 -2.75 6.31
C PHE A 119 9.42 -3.76 5.30
N ARG A 120 8.53 -4.42 4.54
CA ARG A 120 8.91 -5.43 3.55
C ARG A 120 8.64 -4.93 2.15
N ARG A 121 9.52 -5.35 1.25
CA ARG A 121 9.30 -5.35 -0.18
C ARG A 121 8.49 -6.59 -0.60
N TYR A 122 7.63 -6.42 -1.60
CA TYR A 122 6.81 -7.48 -2.18
C TYR A 122 6.99 -7.54 -3.69
N ASP A 123 7.33 -8.72 -4.21
CA ASP A 123 7.59 -8.96 -5.63
C ASP A 123 6.60 -10.01 -6.15
N PHE A 124 5.87 -9.70 -7.21
CA PHE A 124 4.90 -10.60 -7.83
C PHE A 124 5.27 -10.85 -9.29
N SER A 125 5.34 -12.12 -9.71
CA SER A 125 5.43 -12.44 -11.14
C SER A 125 4.06 -12.25 -11.78
N VAL A 126 3.99 -11.43 -12.83
CA VAL A 126 2.72 -10.99 -13.42
C VAL A 126 2.55 -11.35 -14.90
N ARG A 127 3.47 -12.13 -15.47
CA ARG A 127 3.48 -12.49 -16.90
C ARG A 127 2.12 -12.97 -17.40
N ASP A 128 1.51 -13.88 -16.65
CA ASP A 128 0.29 -14.57 -17.10
C ASP A 128 -0.96 -13.72 -16.94
N LEU A 129 -0.86 -12.61 -16.19
CA LEU A 129 -1.96 -11.71 -15.88
C LEU A 129 -1.88 -10.38 -16.65
N LEU A 130 -0.72 -10.05 -17.21
CA LEU A 130 -0.54 -8.92 -18.10
C LEU A 130 -1.32 -9.11 -19.41
N LYS A 131 -1.98 -8.04 -19.82
CA LYS A 131 -2.63 -7.89 -21.11
C LYS A 131 -1.79 -6.96 -21.99
N ASP A 132 -1.82 -7.19 -23.29
CA ASP A 132 -1.35 -6.19 -24.25
C ASP A 132 -2.26 -4.98 -24.22
N GLY A 133 -1.69 -3.79 -24.03
CA GLY A 133 -2.46 -2.55 -23.85
C GLY A 133 -2.67 -2.21 -22.38
N GLU A 134 -3.87 -1.73 -22.05
CA GLU A 134 -4.18 -1.22 -20.70
C GLU A 134 -4.37 -2.35 -19.68
N ASN A 135 -3.75 -2.17 -18.52
CA ASN A 135 -3.85 -3.04 -17.35
C ASN A 135 -4.33 -2.22 -16.15
N VAL A 136 -5.15 -2.83 -15.30
CA VAL A 136 -5.68 -2.19 -14.09
C VAL A 136 -5.03 -2.81 -12.87
N LEU A 137 -4.38 -1.99 -12.05
CA LEU A 137 -3.79 -2.40 -10.77
C LEU A 137 -4.61 -1.82 -9.62
N GLU A 138 -4.94 -2.67 -8.65
CA GLU A 138 -5.65 -2.29 -7.44
C GLU A 138 -4.90 -2.76 -6.19
N VAL A 139 -4.90 -1.89 -5.18
CA VAL A 139 -4.37 -2.17 -3.84
C VAL A 139 -5.46 -1.82 -2.84
N ALA A 140 -6.14 -2.84 -2.33
CA ALA A 140 -7.24 -2.70 -1.37
C ALA A 140 -6.71 -2.89 0.06
N PHE A 141 -6.67 -1.80 0.82
CA PHE A 141 -6.20 -1.76 2.20
C PHE A 141 -7.31 -2.03 3.20
N LEU A 142 -6.96 -2.77 4.25
CA LEU A 142 -7.79 -2.89 5.45
C LEU A 142 -7.38 -1.83 6.48
N SER A 143 -8.35 -1.39 7.29
CA SER A 143 -8.08 -0.55 8.45
C SER A 143 -7.04 -1.21 9.36
N PRO A 144 -5.91 -0.53 9.68
CA PRO A 144 -4.89 -1.09 10.57
C PRO A 144 -5.43 -1.28 11.99
N VAL A 145 -6.35 -0.41 12.44
CA VAL A 145 -6.96 -0.46 13.77
C VAL A 145 -7.86 -1.69 13.90
N LEU A 146 -8.77 -1.88 12.93
CA LEU A 146 -9.67 -3.03 12.93
C LEU A 146 -8.90 -4.35 12.76
N TYR A 147 -7.89 -4.37 11.88
CA TYR A 147 -7.02 -5.53 11.69
C TYR A 147 -6.27 -5.91 12.98
N ALA A 148 -5.65 -4.95 13.65
CA ALA A 148 -4.93 -5.18 14.90
C ALA A 148 -5.86 -5.73 16.00
N ALA A 149 -7.06 -5.17 16.13
CA ALA A 149 -8.08 -5.65 17.05
C ALA A 149 -8.53 -7.08 16.74
N GLU A 150 -8.76 -7.42 15.47
CA GLU A 150 -9.09 -8.77 15.05
C GLU A 150 -7.94 -9.75 15.34
N ARG A 151 -6.70 -9.34 15.11
CA ARG A 151 -5.52 -10.15 15.39
C ARG A 151 -5.35 -10.42 16.87
N ARG A 152 -5.60 -9.42 17.72
CA ARG A 152 -5.66 -9.59 19.16
C ARG A 152 -6.76 -10.57 19.56
N ARG A 153 -7.99 -10.42 19.06
CA ARG A 153 -9.12 -11.34 19.35
C ARG A 153 -8.79 -12.79 19.00
N ALA A 154 -8.12 -13.01 17.88
CA ALA A 154 -7.70 -14.34 17.45
C ALA A 154 -6.56 -14.94 18.29
N HIS A 155 -5.78 -14.11 19.01
CA HIS A 155 -4.72 -14.57 19.90
C HIS A 155 -5.29 -14.93 21.29
N SER A 156 -6.11 -15.97 21.39
CA SER A 156 -6.87 -16.29 22.61
C SER A 156 -6.06 -16.90 23.77
N SER A 157 -4.82 -17.35 23.53
CA SER A 157 -4.03 -18.10 24.51
C SER A 157 -3.62 -17.28 25.74
N TYR A 158 -3.23 -16.02 25.54
CA TYR A 158 -2.86 -15.09 26.61
C TYR A 158 -2.91 -13.64 26.11
N ALA A 159 -2.91 -12.67 27.04
CA ALA A 159 -2.85 -11.25 26.75
C ALA A 159 -1.42 -10.80 26.39
N VAL A 160 -1.29 -9.88 25.43
CA VAL A 160 0.01 -9.31 25.03
C VAL A 160 0.00 -7.81 25.34
N PRO A 161 0.56 -7.39 26.49
CA PRO A 161 0.55 -5.99 26.91
C PRO A 161 1.60 -5.14 26.17
N PRO A 162 1.45 -3.80 26.15
CA PRO A 162 0.24 -3.08 26.56
C PRO A 162 -0.90 -3.30 25.55
N GLU A 163 -2.15 -3.42 26.03
CA GLU A 163 -3.31 -3.61 25.16
C GLU A 163 -3.79 -2.30 24.53
N CYS A 164 -3.87 -1.23 25.32
CA CYS A 164 -4.22 0.10 24.87
C CYS A 164 -3.22 1.12 25.42
N PRO A 165 -2.97 2.23 24.70
CA PRO A 165 -2.22 3.35 25.26
C PRO A 165 -3.03 4.07 26.35
N PRO A 166 -2.39 4.88 27.22
CA PRO A 166 -3.09 5.75 28.16
C PRO A 166 -4.04 6.73 27.45
N ASP A 167 -5.20 7.01 28.05
CA ASP A 167 -6.26 7.87 27.48
C ASP A 167 -5.77 9.28 27.11
N VAL A 168 -4.79 9.81 27.84
CA VAL A 168 -4.17 11.12 27.55
C VAL A 168 -3.52 11.17 26.17
N GLN A 169 -3.12 10.03 25.60
CA GLN A 169 -2.56 9.94 24.25
C GLN A 169 -3.64 9.97 23.17
N LYS A 170 -4.90 9.68 23.52
CA LYS A 170 -6.03 9.57 22.57
C LYS A 170 -5.69 8.64 21.39
N GLY A 171 -4.94 7.56 21.65
CA GLY A 171 -4.47 6.63 20.63
C GLY A 171 -5.42 5.46 20.37
N GLU A 172 -4.94 4.52 19.55
CA GLU A 172 -5.64 3.28 19.21
C GLU A 172 -4.98 2.07 19.90
N CYS A 173 -5.77 1.04 20.19
CA CYS A 173 -5.30 -0.16 20.88
C CYS A 173 -4.59 -1.16 19.96
N HIS A 174 -3.87 -2.10 20.56
CA HIS A 174 -3.31 -3.30 19.95
C HIS A 174 -2.30 -3.07 18.82
N VAL A 175 -1.62 -1.92 18.82
CA VAL A 175 -0.56 -1.60 17.84
C VAL A 175 0.56 -2.64 17.79
N ASN A 176 0.74 -3.43 18.86
CA ASN A 176 1.67 -4.55 18.94
C ASN A 176 1.26 -5.79 18.12
N PHE A 177 0.05 -5.84 17.55
CA PHE A 177 -0.45 -6.93 16.69
C PHE A 177 -0.30 -6.66 15.19
N ILE A 178 0.32 -5.54 14.80
CA ILE A 178 0.52 -5.17 13.40
C ILE A 178 1.98 -4.73 13.15
N ARG A 179 2.53 -5.08 11.98
CA ARG A 179 3.87 -4.66 11.56
C ARG A 179 3.79 -3.36 10.76
N LYS A 180 3.45 -2.29 11.48
CA LYS A 180 3.33 -0.89 11.04
C LYS A 180 4.29 0.00 11.86
#